data_AF-A0A1V6GWT7-F1
#
_entry.id   AF-A0A1V6GWT7-F1
#
_cell.length_a   1.000
_cell.length_b   1.000
_cell.length_c   1.000
_cell.angle_alpha   90.00
_cell.angle_beta   90.00
_cell.angle_gamma   90.00
#
_symmetry.space_group_name_H-M   'P 1'
#
loop_
_entity.id
_entity.type
_entity.pdbx_description
1 polymer ?
#
loop_
_entity_poly.entity_id
_entity_poly.type
_entity_poly.pdbx_seq_one_letter_code
_entity_poly.pdbx_strand_id
1 'polypeptide(L)'
;MKSVYLFRKQNGGPRLLAFWDSSSHPENENRTVPARFTLTDVTFKDPVWVDTVTGAIYELPPARCTVEGGKTVLSDIPLYDAPAIITDKSVVIHLISARE
;
A
#
# COMPACT_ATOMS: atom_id res chain seq x y z
N MET A 1 -2.48 13.87 12.57
CA MET A 1 -3.54 13.31 11.70
C MET A 1 -2.95 12.14 10.94
N LYS A 2 -3.75 11.29 10.29
CA LYS A 2 -3.20 10.31 9.35
C LYS A 2 -3.39 10.87 7.95
N SER A 3 -2.35 10.80 7.13
CA SER A 3 -2.41 11.20 5.72
C SER A 3 -2.67 9.97 4.87
N VAL A 4 -3.71 10.02 4.03
CA VAL A 4 -4.11 8.89 3.18
C VAL A 4 -4.59 9.42 1.83
N TYR A 5 -4.00 8.92 0.76
CA TYR A 5 -4.29 9.34 -0.61
C TYR A 5 -4.42 8.13 -1.52
N LEU A 6 -5.52 8.06 -2.25
CA LEU A 6 -5.75 7.03 -3.26
C LEU A 6 -5.51 7.62 -4.66
N PHE A 7 -4.54 7.07 -5.35
CA PHE A 7 -4.20 7.42 -6.72
C PHE A 7 -4.70 6.34 -7.69
N ARG A 8 -5.01 6.80 -8.89
CA ARG A 8 -5.35 5.96 -10.03
C ARG A 8 -4.50 6.38 -11.22
N LYS A 9 -3.80 5.42 -11.83
CA LYS A 9 -3.12 5.67 -13.11
C LYS A 9 -4.15 6.11 -14.15
N GLN A 10 -3.78 7.03 -15.03
CA GLN A 10 -4.66 7.50 -16.11
C GLN A 10 -5.21 6.32 -16.94
N ASN A 11 -6.31 6.56 -17.65
CA ASN A 11 -6.99 5.55 -18.49
C ASN A 11 -7.48 4.32 -17.72
N GLY A 12 -7.85 4.50 -16.44
CA GLY A 12 -8.44 3.44 -15.62
C GLY A 12 -7.44 2.41 -15.10
N GLY A 13 -6.13 2.69 -15.19
CA GLY A 13 -5.08 1.76 -14.79
C GLY A 13 -5.00 1.48 -13.27
N PRO A 14 -3.88 0.87 -12.83
CA PRO A 14 -3.69 0.40 -11.46
C PRO A 14 -3.97 1.46 -10.39
N ARG A 15 -4.31 0.98 -9.19
CA ARG A 15 -4.55 1.79 -8.01
C ARG A 15 -3.31 1.79 -7.11
N LEU A 16 -3.09 2.91 -6.43
CA LEU A 16 -1.99 3.07 -5.47
C LEU A 16 -2.52 3.83 -4.26
N LEU A 17 -2.48 3.21 -3.09
CA LEU A 17 -2.81 3.86 -1.83
C LEU A 17 -1.50 4.31 -1.16
N ALA A 18 -1.31 5.61 -0.99
CA ALA A 18 -0.20 6.17 -0.23
C ALA A 18 -0.69 6.63 1.14
N PHE A 19 0.06 6.33 2.19
CA PHE A 19 -0.31 6.69 3.55
C PHE A 19 0.90 6.84 4.46
N TRP A 20 0.75 7.66 5.50
CA TRP A 20 1.70 7.82 6.59
C TRP A 20 1.03 8.46 7.81
N ASP A 21 1.63 8.26 8.98
CA ASP A 21 1.25 9.00 10.17
C ASP A 21 1.82 10.42 10.08
N SER A 22 0.95 11.43 10.08
CA SER A 22 1.28 12.85 10.04
C SER A 22 0.82 13.55 11.33
N SER A 23 0.76 12.81 12.45
CA SER A 23 0.35 13.35 13.75
C SER A 23 1.45 14.07 14.49
N SER A 24 2.71 13.73 14.23
CA SER A 24 3.88 14.33 14.86
C SER A 24 4.98 14.61 13.83
N HIS A 25 6.09 15.17 14.30
CA HIS A 25 7.31 15.21 13.51
C HIS A 25 7.87 13.78 13.35
N PRO A 26 8.55 13.48 12.23
CA PRO A 26 9.20 12.19 12.07
C PRO A 26 10.28 11.96 13.13
N GLU A 27 10.32 10.75 13.69
CA GLU A 27 11.33 10.26 14.61
C GLU A 27 12.30 9.33 13.87
N ASN A 28 13.47 9.07 14.45
CA ASN A 28 14.46 8.16 13.86
C ASN A 28 14.20 6.69 14.19
N GLU A 29 12.94 6.33 14.46
CA GLU A 29 12.50 4.99 14.81
C GLU A 29 11.42 4.50 13.82
N ASN A 30 11.54 3.28 13.31
CA ASN A 30 10.57 2.73 12.35
C ASN A 30 9.46 1.94 13.04
N ARG A 31 8.96 2.43 14.19
CA ARG A 31 7.93 1.73 14.95
C ARG A 31 6.59 1.84 14.25
N THR A 32 6.03 0.70 13.85
CA THR A 32 4.72 0.66 13.19
C THR A 32 3.57 0.42 14.16
N VAL A 33 2.43 1.02 13.86
CA VAL A 33 1.13 0.70 14.49
C VAL A 33 0.20 0.07 13.45
N PRO A 34 -0.72 -0.85 13.85
CA PRO A 34 -1.66 -1.45 12.92
C PRO A 34 -2.71 -0.43 12.47
N ALA A 35 -2.94 -0.35 11.16
CA ALA A 35 -3.96 0.48 10.54
C ALA A 35 -4.98 -0.36 9.78
N ARG A 36 -6.20 0.18 9.66
CA ARG A 36 -7.28 -0.36 8.83
C ARG A 36 -7.73 0.69 7.82
N PHE A 37 -7.89 0.29 6.57
CA PHE A 37 -8.40 1.13 5.49
C PHE A 37 -9.58 0.44 4.80
N THR A 38 -10.57 1.22 4.41
CA THR A 38 -11.71 0.73 3.61
C THR A 38 -11.77 1.56 2.34
N LEU A 39 -11.66 0.89 1.19
CA LEU A 39 -11.60 1.52 -0.13
C LEU A 39 -12.83 1.11 -0.94
N THR A 40 -13.55 2.10 -1.44
CA THR A 40 -14.67 1.89 -2.37
C THR A 40 -14.16 1.85 -3.81
N ASP A 41 -14.70 0.97 -4.66
CA ASP A 41 -14.35 0.85 -6.08
C ASP A 41 -12.86 0.62 -6.36
N VAL A 42 -12.20 -0.08 -5.44
CA VAL A 42 -10.82 -0.55 -5.55
C VAL A 42 -10.82 -2.06 -5.40
N THR A 43 -10.04 -2.72 -6.24
CA THR A 43 -9.72 -4.13 -6.13
C THR A 43 -8.24 -4.27 -6.47
N PHE A 44 -7.50 -4.95 -5.60
CA PHE A 44 -6.13 -5.35 -5.88
C PHE A 44 -6.13 -6.82 -6.32
N LYS A 45 -5.24 -7.16 -7.25
CA LYS A 45 -5.05 -8.54 -7.71
C LYS A 45 -3.97 -9.24 -6.91
N ASP A 46 -2.78 -8.64 -6.86
CA ASP A 46 -1.59 -9.17 -6.19
C ASP A 46 -0.97 -8.05 -5.33
N PRO A 47 -1.65 -7.65 -4.23
CA PRO A 47 -1.25 -6.48 -3.45
C PRO A 47 0.07 -6.69 -2.72
N VAL A 48 0.89 -5.63 -2.69
CA VAL A 48 2.11 -5.52 -1.91
C VAL A 48 2.07 -4.27 -1.05
N TRP A 49 2.66 -4.35 0.15
CA TRP A 49 3.02 -3.20 0.97
C TRP A 49 4.48 -2.83 0.69
N VAL A 50 4.70 -1.57 0.34
CA VAL A 50 6.01 -1.03 -0.02
C VAL A 50 6.43 -0.02 1.02
N ASP A 51 7.56 -0.29 1.65
CA ASP A 51 8.25 0.68 2.46
C ASP A 51 9.10 1.59 1.55
N THR A 52 8.72 2.85 1.44
CA THR A 52 9.44 3.78 0.55
C THR A 52 10.78 4.24 1.12
N VAL A 53 11.02 4.09 2.42
CA VAL A 53 12.27 4.47 3.07
C VAL A 53 13.34 3.42 2.80
N THR A 54 13.00 2.13 2.97
CA THR A 54 13.95 1.03 2.76
C THR A 54 13.93 0.46 1.34
N GLY A 55 12.86 0.71 0.58
CA GLY A 55 12.62 0.09 -0.72
C GLY A 55 12.13 -1.35 -0.63
N ALA A 56 11.90 -1.88 0.58
CA ALA A 56 11.44 -3.24 0.77
C ALA A 56 9.99 -3.42 0.31
N ILE A 57 9.71 -4.55 -0.33
CA ILE A 57 8.40 -4.90 -0.89
C ILE A 57 7.94 -6.19 -0.22
N TYR A 58 6.76 -6.14 0.41
CA TYR A 58 6.19 -7.25 1.15
C TYR A 58 4.87 -7.66 0.53
N GLU A 59 4.69 -8.95 0.26
CA GLU A 59 3.40 -9.47 -0.17
C GLU A 59 2.36 -9.27 0.94
N LEU A 60 1.18 -8.78 0.56
CA LEU A 60 0.12 -8.58 1.52
C LEU A 60 -0.66 -9.90 1.69
N PRO A 61 -0.69 -10.51 2.88
CA PRO A 61 -1.42 -11.76 3.08
C PRO A 61 -2.90 -11.59 2.70
N PRO A 62 -3.55 -12.57 2.06
CA PRO A 62 -4.96 -12.47 1.67
C PRO A 62 -5.90 -12.13 2.84
N ALA A 63 -5.60 -12.60 4.04
CA ALA A 63 -6.35 -12.28 5.26
C ALA A 63 -6.31 -10.79 5.65
N ARG A 64 -5.33 -10.03 5.15
CA ARG A 64 -5.17 -8.58 5.37
C ARG A 64 -5.76 -7.73 4.25
N CYS A 65 -6.26 -8.33 3.18
CA CYS A 65 -6.89 -7.64 2.04
C CYS A 65 -8.13 -8.43 1.58
N THR A 66 -9.27 -8.12 2.19
CA THR A 66 -10.55 -8.79 1.89
C THR A 66 -11.46 -7.89 1.05
N VAL A 67 -12.42 -8.50 0.35
CA VAL A 67 -13.50 -7.77 -0.33
C VAL A 67 -14.80 -8.05 0.41
N GLU A 68 -15.41 -7.00 0.97
CA GLU A 68 -16.64 -7.07 1.76
C GLU A 68 -17.64 -6.05 1.23
N GLY A 69 -18.80 -6.53 0.74
CA GLY A 69 -19.85 -5.65 0.24
C GLY A 69 -19.41 -4.71 -0.90
N GLY A 70 -18.54 -5.18 -1.79
CA GLY A 70 -17.99 -4.39 -2.91
C GLY A 70 -16.89 -3.39 -2.51
N LYS A 71 -16.42 -3.43 -1.26
CA LYS A 71 -15.32 -2.60 -0.76
C LYS A 71 -14.10 -3.46 -0.47
N THR A 72 -12.92 -2.95 -0.77
CA THR A 72 -11.67 -3.56 -0.30
C THR A 72 -11.39 -3.11 1.12
N VAL A 73 -11.18 -4.06 2.02
CA VAL A 73 -10.81 -3.84 3.42
C VAL A 73 -9.38 -4.28 3.62
N LEU A 74 -8.51 -3.33 3.95
CA LEU A 74 -7.13 -3.55 4.32
C LEU A 74 -7.04 -3.54 5.85
N SER A 75 -6.58 -4.63 6.46
CA SER A 75 -6.52 -4.79 7.92
C SER A 75 -5.10 -5.11 8.37
N ASP A 76 -4.75 -4.64 9.57
CA ASP A 76 -3.43 -4.90 10.18
C ASP A 76 -2.26 -4.46 9.27
N ILE A 77 -2.42 -3.27 8.69
CA ILE A 77 -1.42 -2.66 7.80
C ILE A 77 -0.40 -1.88 8.63
N PRO A 78 0.91 -2.12 8.45
CA PRO A 78 1.93 -1.32 9.13
C PRO A 78 1.85 0.14 8.71
N LEU A 79 1.64 1.04 9.69
CA LEU A 79 1.62 2.49 9.53
C LEU A 79 2.67 3.10 10.45
N TYR A 80 3.46 4.02 9.91
CA TYR A 80 4.42 4.81 10.69
C TYR A 80 4.60 6.20 10.03
N ASP A 81 5.49 7.01 10.58
CA ASP A 81 5.74 8.41 10.25
C ASP A 81 6.57 8.65 8.99
N ALA A 82 6.56 7.69 8.05
CA ALA A 82 7.08 7.86 6.70
C ALA A 82 6.12 7.27 5.65
N PRO A 83 6.19 7.73 4.38
CA PRO A 83 5.34 7.23 3.32
C PRO A 83 5.49 5.72 3.12
N ALA A 84 4.35 5.02 3.14
CA ALA A 84 4.23 3.65 2.70
C ALA A 84 3.14 3.56 1.63
N ILE A 85 3.22 2.52 0.81
CA ILE A 85 2.33 2.35 -0.33
C ILE A 85 1.72 0.94 -0.34
N ILE A 86 0.44 0.84 -0.70
CA ILE A 86 -0.17 -0.42 -1.14
C ILE A 86 -0.58 -0.31 -2.61
N THR A 87 -0.12 -1.26 -3.42
CA THR A 87 -0.44 -1.37 -4.85
C THR A 87 -0.26 -2.80 -5.33
N ASP A 88 -0.58 -3.09 -6.60
CA ASP A 88 -0.31 -4.39 -7.20
C ASP A 88 1.19 -4.58 -7.47
N LYS A 89 1.69 -5.80 -7.26
CA LYS A 89 3.10 -6.19 -7.48
C LYS A 89 3.63 -5.78 -8.86
N SER A 90 2.78 -5.87 -9.89
CA SER A 90 3.10 -5.50 -11.28
C SER A 90 3.39 -4.01 -11.49
N VAL A 91 3.03 -3.14 -10.54
CA VAL A 91 3.30 -1.70 -10.58
C VAL A 91 4.74 -1.38 -10.15
N VAL A 92 5.32 -2.21 -9.27
CA VAL A 92 6.61 -1.92 -8.61
C VAL A 92 7.70 -2.94 -8.92
N ILE A 93 7.35 -4.09 -9.48
CA ILE A 93 8.31 -5.10 -9.94
C ILE A 93 8.16 -5.28 -11.45
N HIS A 94 9.19 -4.90 -12.19
CA HIS A 94 9.34 -5.22 -13.60
C HIS A 94 10.36 -6.34 -13.76
N LEU A 95 9.92 -7.49 -14.28
CA LEU A 95 10.81 -8.53 -14.76
C LEU A 95 11.45 -8.04 -16.07
N ILE A 96 12.75 -7.77 -16.04
CA ILE A 96 13.52 -7.56 -17.26
C ILE A 96 13.82 -8.96 -17.81
N SER A 97 13.20 -9.33 -18.93
CA SER A 97 13.65 -10.48 -19.70
C SER A 97 14.97 -10.10 -20.36
N ALA A 98 16.07 -10.72 -19.94
CA ALA A 98 17.32 -10.64 -20.68
C ALA A 98 17.08 -11.30 -22.04
N ARG A 99 17.17 -10.52 -23.11
CA ARG A 99 17.19 -11.08 -24.47
C ARG A 99 18.54 -11.78 -24.65
N GLU A 100 18.47 -13.05 -25.04
CA GLU A 100 19.62 -13.84 -25.52
C GLU A 100 20.24 -13.23 -26.78
#